data_AF-W2SS80-F1
#
_entry.id   AF-W2SS80-F1
#
_cell.length_a   1.000
_cell.length_b   1.000
_cell.length_c   1.000
_cell.angle_alpha   90.00
_cell.angle_beta   90.00
_cell.angle_gamma   90.00
#
_symmetry.space_group_name_H-M   'P 1'
#
loop_
_entity.id
_entity.type
_entity.pdbx_description
1 polymer ?
#
loop_
_entity_poly.entity_id
_entity_poly.type
_entity_poly.pdbx_seq_one_letter_code
_entity_poly.pdbx_strand_id
1 'polypeptide(L)'
;VILAHLIWDNLIYEDPATGQFKPELATAWKWESPTSLLLDLRHDVKFQNGDPFTAADVAFTFNYMTAPDSKVITRQNVDWIKGAQKVSDYQVRIQLKAPFPAALEYLAGPLPIYPEAYFRKVGPEGFSKAPVGTGPYRVTSIQPGVGVTLVKNSNYFSGSPLGQPKIGTIRFVVIPDPETRAAQLMTGAVDWIWRVPADQAQSLKATPNLTVAGGETMRIGFLTMDDQGTSAPNSPFRDVRVRQAVNYAVNRAALANDLVRGGSQPIYAPCFHTQFGCDASVALRYGYDPAKARELLKEAGYPNGFETDLYAYRERDYAEAIIGDLRK
;
A
#
# COMPACT_ATOMS: atom_id res chain seq x y z
N VAL A 1 1.80 4.75 5.27
CA VAL A 1 2.27 3.33 5.23
C VAL A 1 3.74 3.24 5.59
N ILE A 2 4.71 3.72 4.78
CA ILE A 2 6.15 3.54 5.07
C ILE A 2 6.59 4.12 6.43
N LEU A 3 6.19 5.36 6.75
CA LEU A 3 6.50 5.95 8.06
C LEU A 3 5.75 5.27 9.22
N ALA A 4 4.63 4.59 8.93
CA ALA A 4 3.78 4.05 9.98
C ALA A 4 4.48 2.92 10.73
N HIS A 5 5.13 1.98 10.02
CA HIS A 5 5.86 0.87 10.65
C HIS A 5 7.13 1.31 11.43
N LEU A 6 7.55 2.57 11.28
CA LEU A 6 8.62 3.13 12.12
C LEU A 6 8.08 3.67 13.44
N ILE A 7 6.81 4.10 13.48
CA ILE A 7 6.19 4.81 14.59
C ILE A 7 5.27 3.88 15.40
N TRP A 8 4.55 2.99 14.72
CA TRP A 8 3.59 2.05 15.27
C TRP A 8 3.91 0.62 14.85
N ASP A 9 3.56 -0.34 15.69
CA ASP A 9 3.57 -1.76 15.38
C ASP A 9 2.13 -2.27 15.15
N ASN A 10 1.99 -3.40 14.48
CA ASN A 10 0.72 -4.09 14.26
C ASN A 10 0.54 -5.25 15.28
N LEU A 11 -0.62 -5.91 15.26
CA LEU A 11 -0.84 -7.08 16.11
C LEU A 11 -0.05 -8.29 15.62
N ILE A 12 0.08 -8.42 14.31
CA ILE A 12 0.70 -9.55 13.64
C ILE A 12 1.80 -9.01 12.73
N TYR A 13 2.88 -9.75 12.56
CA TYR A 13 3.90 -9.47 11.56
C TYR A 13 3.78 -10.45 10.41
N GLU A 14 3.73 -9.97 9.18
CA GLU A 14 3.87 -10.82 8.00
C GLU A 14 5.32 -10.77 7.53
N ASP A 15 5.98 -11.93 7.49
CA ASP A 15 7.34 -12.03 6.99
C ASP A 15 7.38 -11.75 5.48
N PRO A 16 8.00 -10.66 5.01
CA PRO A 16 7.93 -10.26 3.61
C PRO A 16 8.68 -11.22 2.67
N ALA A 17 9.54 -12.10 3.19
CA ALA A 17 10.24 -13.10 2.39
C ALA A 17 9.43 -14.40 2.24
N THR A 18 8.59 -14.73 3.22
CA THR A 18 7.89 -16.04 3.26
C THR A 18 6.37 -15.96 3.25
N GLY A 19 5.79 -14.78 3.47
CA GLY A 19 4.35 -14.58 3.66
C GLY A 19 3.80 -15.18 4.97
N GLN A 20 4.67 -15.65 5.86
CA GLN A 20 4.24 -16.27 7.11
C GLN A 20 3.85 -15.22 8.14
N PHE A 21 2.67 -15.39 8.74
CA PHE A 21 2.24 -14.61 9.90
C PHE A 21 2.99 -15.05 11.16
N LYS A 22 3.57 -14.09 11.87
CA LYS A 22 4.35 -14.27 13.10
C LYS A 22 3.87 -13.28 14.18
N PRO A 23 4.19 -13.55 15.45
CA PRO A 23 3.92 -12.62 16.54
C PRO A 23 4.54 -11.23 16.33
N GLU A 24 3.75 -10.19 16.66
CA GLU A 24 4.23 -8.81 16.87
C GLU A 24 3.67 -8.31 18.20
N LEU A 25 2.68 -7.39 18.25
CA LEU A 25 2.05 -7.00 19.52
C LEU A 25 1.17 -8.11 20.13
N ALA A 26 0.65 -9.02 19.31
CA ALA A 26 0.04 -10.27 19.74
C ALA A 26 1.06 -11.40 19.74
N THR A 27 1.14 -12.17 20.82
CA THR A 27 2.03 -13.33 20.97
C THR A 27 1.41 -14.60 20.39
N ALA A 28 0.09 -14.69 20.36
CA ALA A 28 -0.67 -15.78 19.79
C ALA A 28 -2.07 -15.32 19.39
N TRP A 29 -2.72 -16.07 18.50
CA TRP A 29 -4.11 -15.87 18.13
C TRP A 29 -4.81 -17.20 17.84
N LYS A 30 -6.12 -17.24 18.08
CA LYS A 30 -6.97 -18.41 17.85
C LYS A 30 -8.34 -17.99 17.35
N TRP A 31 -8.81 -18.66 16.29
CA TRP A 31 -10.22 -18.59 15.90
C TRP A 31 -11.08 -19.40 16.88
N GLU A 32 -11.98 -18.74 17.59
CA GLU A 32 -12.98 -19.38 18.44
C GLU A 32 -14.24 -19.76 17.64
N SER A 33 -14.47 -19.07 16.52
CA SER A 33 -15.50 -19.34 15.53
C SER A 33 -15.08 -18.72 14.18
N PRO A 34 -15.79 -18.93 13.07
CA PRO A 34 -15.50 -18.27 11.79
C PRO A 34 -15.51 -16.74 11.82
N THR A 35 -16.02 -16.12 12.90
CA THR A 35 -16.12 -14.67 13.05
C THR A 35 -15.57 -14.14 14.37
N SER A 36 -14.94 -14.96 15.20
CA SER A 36 -14.36 -14.56 16.49
C SER A 36 -12.89 -14.93 16.53
N LEU A 37 -12.03 -13.92 16.62
CA LEU A 37 -10.58 -14.06 16.74
C LEU A 37 -10.12 -13.58 18.13
N LEU A 38 -9.60 -14.50 18.93
CA LEU A 38 -9.00 -14.20 20.23
C LEU A 38 -7.49 -14.01 20.06
N LEU A 39 -6.93 -12.95 20.63
CA LEU A 39 -5.49 -12.66 20.60
C LEU A 39 -4.95 -12.48 22.02
N ASP A 40 -3.81 -13.12 22.28
CA ASP A 40 -3.00 -12.91 23.49
C ASP A 40 -1.94 -11.85 23.17
N LEU A 41 -1.75 -10.89 24.08
CA LEU A 41 -0.95 -9.70 23.87
C LEU A 41 0.36 -9.73 24.66
N ARG A 42 1.36 -8.98 24.19
CA ARG A 42 2.63 -8.77 24.91
C ARG A 42 2.43 -7.98 26.20
N HIS A 43 3.20 -8.32 27.23
CA HIS A 43 3.15 -7.68 28.54
C HIS A 43 4.29 -6.67 28.79
N ASP A 44 5.32 -6.69 27.95
CA ASP A 44 6.57 -5.93 28.09
C ASP A 44 6.66 -4.76 27.09
N VAL A 45 5.53 -4.40 26.47
CA VAL A 45 5.46 -3.30 25.51
C VAL A 45 4.97 -2.03 26.21
N LYS A 46 5.63 -0.92 25.90
CA LYS A 46 5.20 0.42 26.27
C LYS A 46 5.08 1.27 25.01
N PHE A 47 4.12 2.18 25.04
CA PHE A 47 4.09 3.27 24.09
C PHE A 47 5.28 4.20 24.31
N GLN A 48 5.60 4.95 23.27
CA GLN A 48 6.73 5.89 23.24
C GLN A 48 6.62 7.07 24.23
N ASN A 49 5.44 7.28 24.81
CA ASN A 49 5.18 8.25 25.89
C ASN A 49 5.31 7.63 27.30
N GLY A 50 5.55 6.32 27.40
CA GLY A 50 5.71 5.59 28.67
C GLY A 50 4.48 4.80 29.12
N ASP A 51 3.32 5.01 28.49
CA ASP A 51 2.09 4.29 28.83
C ASP A 51 2.24 2.79 28.53
N PRO A 52 1.67 1.89 29.36
CA PRO A 52 1.67 0.46 29.08
C PRO A 52 0.77 0.15 27.87
N PHE A 53 1.18 -0.82 27.05
CA PHE A 53 0.32 -1.39 26.02
C PHE A 53 -0.59 -2.48 26.60
N THR A 54 -1.90 -2.38 26.34
CA THR A 54 -2.91 -3.31 26.86
C THR A 54 -3.99 -3.63 25.82
N ALA A 55 -4.84 -4.60 26.15
CA ALA A 55 -6.04 -4.92 25.36
C ALA A 55 -7.04 -3.77 25.24
N ALA A 56 -7.00 -2.77 26.14
CA ALA A 56 -7.84 -1.58 26.05
C ALA A 56 -7.48 -0.74 24.81
N ASP A 57 -6.19 -0.60 24.51
CA ASP A 57 -5.68 0.13 23.34
C ASP A 57 -6.11 -0.52 22.02
N VAL A 58 -6.07 -1.85 21.98
CA VAL A 58 -6.52 -2.63 20.82
C VAL A 58 -8.03 -2.49 20.60
N ALA A 59 -8.81 -2.68 21.68
CA ALA A 59 -10.26 -2.54 21.62
C ALA A 59 -10.67 -1.11 21.22
N PHE A 60 -10.03 -0.10 21.80
CA PHE A 60 -10.21 1.30 21.44
C PHE A 60 -9.93 1.54 19.96
N THR A 61 -8.77 1.11 19.47
CA THR A 61 -8.32 1.36 18.09
C THR A 61 -9.34 0.84 17.07
N PHE A 62 -9.75 -0.43 17.18
CA PHE A 62 -10.69 -1.02 16.23
C PHE A 62 -12.10 -0.47 16.35
N ASN A 63 -12.58 -0.19 17.57
CA ASN A 63 -13.90 0.41 17.76
C ASN A 63 -13.94 1.86 17.24
N TYR A 64 -12.86 2.63 17.42
CA TYR A 64 -12.73 3.97 16.85
C TYR A 64 -12.70 3.93 15.32
N MET A 65 -11.93 3.02 14.72
CA MET A 65 -11.82 2.91 13.27
C MET A 65 -13.11 2.44 12.59
N THR A 66 -13.94 1.65 13.28
CA THR A 66 -15.19 1.10 12.73
C THR A 66 -16.43 1.92 13.08
N ALA A 67 -16.29 2.97 13.92
CA ALA A 67 -17.38 3.84 14.32
C ALA A 67 -18.12 4.44 13.09
N PRO A 68 -19.44 4.71 13.19
CA PRO A 68 -20.21 5.26 12.07
C PRO A 68 -19.69 6.61 11.55
N ASP A 69 -19.10 7.43 12.43
CA ASP A 69 -18.53 8.75 12.14
C ASP A 69 -17.02 8.69 11.82
N SER A 70 -16.43 7.48 11.82
CA SER A 70 -15.02 7.25 11.50
C SER A 70 -14.65 7.87 10.15
N LYS A 71 -13.53 8.60 10.16
CA LYS A 71 -12.95 9.26 8.98
C LYS A 71 -11.89 8.40 8.28
N VAL A 72 -11.88 7.08 8.52
CA VAL A 72 -11.01 6.16 7.78
C VAL A 72 -11.35 6.25 6.29
N ILE A 73 -10.40 6.75 5.49
CA ILE A 73 -10.56 6.95 4.05
C ILE A 73 -10.70 5.60 3.34
N THR A 74 -9.87 4.63 3.72
CA THR A 74 -9.83 3.30 3.09
C THR A 74 -10.71 2.32 3.86
N ARG A 75 -12.03 2.50 3.76
CA ARG A 75 -13.04 1.75 4.54
C ARG A 75 -12.94 0.23 4.43
N GLN A 76 -12.56 -0.30 3.26
CA GLN A 76 -12.33 -1.74 3.06
C GLN A 76 -11.34 -2.36 4.06
N ASN A 77 -10.42 -1.56 4.63
CA ASN A 77 -9.46 -2.04 5.63
C ASN A 77 -10.09 -2.43 6.97
N VAL A 78 -11.28 -1.89 7.26
CA VAL A 78 -11.92 -1.98 8.58
C VAL A 78 -13.36 -2.48 8.51
N ASP A 79 -14.01 -2.43 7.35
CA ASP A 79 -15.42 -2.76 7.20
C ASP A 79 -15.75 -4.23 7.52
N TRP A 80 -14.77 -5.13 7.49
CA TRP A 80 -14.93 -6.53 7.90
C TRP A 80 -15.04 -6.70 9.43
N ILE A 81 -14.58 -5.71 10.20
CA ILE A 81 -14.58 -5.71 11.68
C ILE A 81 -15.94 -5.23 12.19
N LYS A 82 -16.56 -6.01 13.08
CA LYS A 82 -17.77 -5.62 13.82
C LYS A 82 -17.43 -4.82 15.07
N GLY A 83 -16.33 -5.16 15.73
CA GLY A 83 -15.81 -4.46 16.90
C GLY A 83 -14.77 -5.32 17.62
N ALA A 84 -14.19 -4.78 18.69
CA ALA A 84 -13.24 -5.48 19.53
C ALA A 84 -13.56 -5.30 21.01
N GLN A 85 -13.36 -6.36 21.79
CA GLN A 85 -13.65 -6.43 23.21
C GLN A 85 -12.41 -6.84 24.01
N LYS A 86 -12.10 -6.06 25.04
CA LYS A 86 -11.15 -6.44 26.08
C LYS A 86 -11.71 -7.64 26.86
N VAL A 87 -10.99 -8.77 26.84
CA VAL A 87 -11.32 -9.98 27.60
C VAL A 87 -10.58 -9.99 28.94
N SER A 88 -9.31 -9.57 28.92
CA SER A 88 -8.47 -9.29 30.09
C SER A 88 -7.50 -8.17 29.76
N ASP A 89 -6.58 -7.80 30.66
CA ASP A 89 -5.58 -6.75 30.38
C ASP A 89 -4.69 -7.05 29.16
N TYR A 90 -4.50 -8.33 28.84
CA TYR A 90 -3.62 -8.77 27.76
C TYR A 90 -4.28 -9.81 26.85
N GLN A 91 -5.60 -9.82 26.81
CA GLN A 91 -6.35 -10.65 25.89
C GLN A 91 -7.49 -9.82 25.29
N VAL A 92 -7.58 -9.85 23.97
CA VAL A 92 -8.57 -9.10 23.20
C VAL A 92 -9.26 -10.01 22.21
N ARG A 93 -10.56 -9.84 22.05
CA ARG A 93 -11.37 -10.53 21.06
C ARG A 93 -11.76 -9.55 19.96
N ILE A 94 -11.44 -9.86 18.71
CA ILE A 94 -11.92 -9.15 17.54
C ILE A 94 -13.12 -9.93 17.00
N GLN A 95 -14.25 -9.25 16.89
CA GLN A 95 -15.47 -9.78 16.29
C GLN A 95 -15.57 -9.28 14.85
N LEU A 96 -15.80 -10.21 13.93
CA LEU A 96 -15.98 -9.94 12.51
C LEU A 96 -17.48 -9.86 12.16
N LYS A 97 -17.81 -9.17 11.07
CA LYS A 97 -19.17 -9.10 10.53
C LYS A 97 -19.59 -10.39 9.81
N ALA A 98 -18.64 -11.02 9.11
CA ALA A 98 -18.79 -12.27 8.38
C ALA A 98 -17.42 -12.98 8.34
N PRO A 99 -17.35 -14.28 7.99
CA PRO A 99 -16.07 -14.94 7.77
C PRO A 99 -15.21 -14.15 6.78
N PHE A 100 -14.00 -13.78 7.20
CA PHE A 100 -13.10 -12.94 6.42
C PHE A 100 -11.68 -13.54 6.43
N PRO A 101 -11.34 -14.38 5.43
CA PRO A 101 -10.06 -15.09 5.40
C PRO A 101 -8.82 -14.18 5.43
N ALA A 102 -8.91 -12.96 4.91
CA ALA A 102 -7.81 -12.00 4.87
C ALA A 102 -7.57 -11.28 6.21
N ALA A 103 -8.32 -11.57 7.28
CA ALA A 103 -8.23 -10.84 8.54
C ALA A 103 -6.80 -10.71 9.09
N LEU A 104 -6.00 -11.78 9.04
CA LEU A 104 -4.62 -11.76 9.54
C LEU A 104 -3.71 -10.84 8.72
N GLU A 105 -3.88 -10.79 7.40
CA GLU A 105 -3.15 -9.87 6.51
C GLU A 105 -3.45 -8.40 6.86
N TYR A 106 -4.73 -8.08 7.09
CA TYR A 106 -5.12 -6.73 7.50
C TYR A 106 -4.60 -6.37 8.90
N LEU A 107 -4.60 -7.32 9.82
CA LEU A 107 -4.01 -7.15 11.16
C LEU A 107 -2.48 -7.10 11.14
N ALA A 108 -1.84 -7.47 10.02
CA ALA A 108 -0.39 -7.43 9.84
C ALA A 108 0.13 -6.22 9.06
N GLY A 109 -0.77 -5.45 8.44
CA GLY A 109 -0.40 -4.32 7.58
C GLY A 109 -1.07 -3.00 7.97
N PRO A 110 -2.28 -2.72 7.46
CA PRO A 110 -2.89 -1.39 7.53
C PRO A 110 -3.48 -0.98 8.89
N LEU A 111 -3.38 -1.81 9.92
CA LEU A 111 -4.11 -1.65 11.19
C LEU A 111 -3.19 -1.53 12.41
N PRO A 112 -2.41 -0.43 12.53
CA PRO A 112 -1.55 -0.18 13.69
C PRO A 112 -2.37 0.12 14.95
N ILE A 113 -1.80 -0.16 16.12
CA ILE A 113 -2.45 0.09 17.41
C ILE A 113 -2.11 1.48 17.97
N TYR A 114 -3.13 2.18 18.47
CA TYR A 114 -3.02 3.52 19.05
C TYR A 114 -3.21 3.52 20.57
N PRO A 115 -2.49 4.38 21.32
CA PRO A 115 -2.64 4.51 22.77
C PRO A 115 -3.97 5.19 23.11
N GLU A 116 -4.88 4.47 23.79
CA GLU A 116 -6.22 4.95 24.08
C GLU A 116 -6.19 6.25 24.88
N ALA A 117 -5.50 6.25 26.03
CA ALA A 117 -5.49 7.37 26.96
C ALA A 117 -4.96 8.65 26.31
N TYR A 118 -3.84 8.54 25.58
CA TYR A 118 -3.26 9.66 24.86
C TYR A 118 -4.15 10.13 23.71
N PHE A 119 -4.64 9.22 22.87
CA PHE A 119 -5.49 9.58 21.73
C PHE A 119 -6.76 10.30 22.17
N ARG A 120 -7.42 9.82 23.23
CA ARG A 120 -8.60 10.51 23.81
C ARG A 120 -8.27 11.90 24.34
N LYS A 121 -7.09 12.06 24.94
CA LYS A 121 -6.66 13.35 25.50
C LYS A 121 -6.40 14.40 24.42
N VAL A 122 -5.75 14.04 23.33
CA VAL A 122 -5.32 15.01 22.30
C VAL A 122 -6.25 15.09 21.09
N GLY A 123 -7.13 14.10 20.94
CA GLY A 123 -8.01 13.96 19.79
C GLY A 123 -7.27 13.67 18.48
N PRO A 124 -7.99 13.43 17.37
CA PRO A 124 -7.39 13.04 16.09
C PRO A 124 -6.42 14.08 15.52
N GLU A 125 -6.74 15.37 15.67
CA GLU A 125 -5.89 16.46 15.18
C GLU A 125 -4.58 16.57 16.00
N GLY A 126 -4.68 16.49 17.33
CA GLY A 126 -3.50 16.50 18.20
C GLY A 126 -2.63 15.26 17.96
N PHE A 127 -3.25 14.10 17.77
CA PHE A 127 -2.55 12.86 17.44
C PHE A 127 -1.85 12.94 16.09
N SER A 128 -2.45 13.58 15.09
CA SER A 128 -1.82 13.79 13.78
C SER A 128 -0.59 14.70 13.83
N LYS A 129 -0.51 15.64 14.79
CA LYS A 129 0.62 16.56 14.98
C LYS A 129 1.73 15.97 15.86
N ALA A 130 1.35 15.12 16.81
CA ALA A 130 2.27 14.47 17.75
C ALA A 130 1.87 12.99 17.92
N PRO A 131 2.12 12.15 16.90
CA PRO A 131 1.75 10.74 16.96
C PRO A 131 2.60 9.99 17.98
N VAL A 132 1.95 9.06 18.69
CA VAL A 132 2.58 8.15 19.65
C VAL A 132 2.21 6.74 19.25
N GLY A 133 3.21 5.85 19.18
CA GLY A 133 3.01 4.42 18.96
C GLY A 133 3.93 3.59 19.83
N THR A 134 4.05 2.31 19.51
CA THR A 134 4.96 1.35 20.16
C THR A 134 6.26 1.14 19.37
N GLY A 135 6.34 1.71 18.16
CA GLY A 135 7.34 1.38 17.16
C GLY A 135 8.77 1.79 17.49
N PRO A 136 9.73 1.39 16.63
CA PRO A 136 11.16 1.54 16.86
C PRO A 136 11.67 3.00 16.81
N TYR A 137 10.88 3.95 16.30
CA TYR A 137 11.24 5.35 16.21
C TYR A 137 10.10 6.29 16.62
N ARG A 138 10.48 7.37 17.32
CA ARG A 138 9.59 8.40 17.86
C ARG A 138 9.61 9.63 16.97
N VAL A 139 8.46 10.19 16.66
CA VAL A 139 8.38 11.50 15.99
C VAL A 139 8.81 12.60 16.95
N THR A 140 9.71 13.47 16.51
CA THR A 140 10.16 14.66 17.27
C THR A 140 9.79 15.97 16.59
N SER A 141 9.56 15.95 15.28
CA SER A 141 9.17 17.14 14.51
C SER A 141 8.37 16.72 13.28
N ILE A 142 7.26 17.41 13.02
CA ILE A 142 6.50 17.37 11.77
C ILE A 142 6.40 18.82 11.28
N GLN A 143 6.97 19.07 10.10
CA GLN A 143 6.90 20.38 9.45
C GLN A 143 6.24 20.20 8.08
N PRO A 144 4.97 20.59 7.92
CA PRO A 144 4.26 20.47 6.66
C PRO A 144 5.05 21.08 5.50
N GLY A 145 5.19 20.34 4.41
CA GLY A 145 5.96 20.76 3.22
C GLY A 145 7.48 20.67 3.37
N VAL A 146 8.02 20.51 4.59
CA VAL A 146 9.46 20.42 4.83
C VAL A 146 9.89 18.98 5.13
N GLY A 147 9.26 18.31 6.09
CA GLY A 147 9.68 16.98 6.48
C GLY A 147 9.22 16.48 7.84
N VAL A 148 9.73 15.29 8.22
CA VAL A 148 9.48 14.63 9.49
C VAL A 148 10.81 14.16 10.08
N THR A 149 11.06 14.46 11.36
CA THR A 149 12.23 13.95 12.08
C THR A 149 11.81 12.89 13.08
N LEU A 150 12.47 11.73 13.00
CA LEU A 150 12.31 10.63 13.94
C LEU A 150 13.60 10.41 14.73
N VAL A 151 13.48 10.01 15.99
CA VAL A 151 14.62 9.56 16.81
C VAL A 151 14.38 8.14 17.28
N LYS A 152 15.46 7.40 17.52
CA LYS A 152 15.41 6.04 18.07
C LYS A 152 14.53 5.96 19.32
N ASN A 153 13.63 4.98 19.37
CA ASN A 153 12.97 4.57 20.60
C ASN A 153 13.93 3.67 21.41
N SER A 154 14.58 4.21 22.43
CA SER A 154 15.49 3.44 23.29
C SER A 154 14.79 2.35 24.11
N ASN A 155 13.46 2.44 24.25
CA ASN A 155 12.64 1.52 25.03
C ASN A 155 11.86 0.55 24.13
N TYR A 156 12.28 0.37 22.88
CA TYR A 156 11.63 -0.57 21.96
C TYR A 156 11.77 -2.01 22.48
N PHE A 157 10.69 -2.78 22.42
CA PHE A 157 10.64 -4.10 23.03
C PHE A 157 11.56 -5.10 22.30
N SER A 158 12.26 -5.95 23.06
CA SER A 158 13.30 -6.83 22.54
C SER A 158 12.78 -7.93 21.61
N GLY A 159 11.54 -8.39 21.84
CA GLY A 159 10.90 -9.46 21.08
C GLY A 159 10.31 -9.05 19.73
N SER A 160 10.54 -7.83 19.24
CA SER A 160 9.99 -7.41 17.96
C SER A 160 10.61 -8.16 16.77
N PRO A 161 9.79 -8.61 15.79
CA PRO A 161 10.28 -9.19 14.54
C PRO A 161 10.99 -8.15 13.64
N LEU A 162 10.79 -6.85 13.88
CA LEU A 162 11.48 -5.77 13.15
C LEU A 162 12.93 -5.58 13.63
N GLY A 163 13.29 -6.18 14.76
CA GLY A 163 14.60 -6.02 15.39
C GLY A 163 14.80 -4.66 16.05
N GLN A 164 15.98 -4.46 16.64
CA GLN A 164 16.27 -3.23 17.39
C GLN A 164 16.69 -2.07 16.49
N PRO A 165 16.18 -0.84 16.72
CA PRO A 165 16.56 0.34 15.95
C PRO A 165 18.06 0.64 16.11
N LYS A 166 18.76 0.82 14.97
CA LYS A 166 20.20 1.10 14.94
C LYS A 166 20.55 2.54 14.57
N ILE A 167 19.66 3.23 13.86
CA ILE A 167 19.88 4.61 13.44
C ILE A 167 19.48 5.55 14.57
N GLY A 168 20.30 6.54 14.90
CA GLY A 168 20.00 7.48 15.99
C GLY A 168 18.87 8.45 15.64
N THR A 169 18.95 9.07 14.47
CA THR A 169 17.97 10.05 13.95
C THR A 169 17.70 9.77 12.48
N ILE A 170 16.44 9.78 12.08
CA ILE A 170 16.01 9.68 10.67
C ILE A 170 15.32 10.99 10.30
N ARG A 171 15.79 11.63 9.23
CA ARG A 171 15.19 12.86 8.70
C ARG A 171 14.57 12.57 7.34
N PHE A 172 13.26 12.60 7.28
CA PHE A 172 12.53 12.59 6.02
C PHE A 172 12.41 14.02 5.53
N VAL A 173 13.03 14.32 4.40
CA VAL A 173 13.00 15.63 3.77
C VAL A 173 12.13 15.59 2.52
N VAL A 174 11.34 16.64 2.31
CA VAL A 174 10.50 16.79 1.12
C VAL A 174 11.29 17.50 0.04
N ILE A 175 11.67 16.76 -1.00
CA ILE A 175 12.36 17.29 -2.17
C ILE A 175 11.54 16.87 -3.40
N PRO A 176 10.63 17.71 -3.90
CA PRO A 176 9.69 17.32 -4.97
C PRO A 176 10.37 16.98 -6.29
N ASP A 177 11.40 17.74 -6.64
CA ASP A 177 12.12 17.61 -7.91
C ASP A 177 13.08 16.39 -7.90
N PRO A 178 12.94 15.44 -8.85
CA PRO A 178 13.79 14.24 -8.91
C PRO A 178 15.27 14.56 -9.17
N GLU A 179 15.60 15.58 -9.95
CA GLU A 179 16.99 15.93 -10.23
C GLU A 179 17.69 16.49 -9.00
N THR A 180 17.00 17.34 -8.25
CA THR A 180 17.46 17.86 -6.96
C THR A 180 17.68 16.71 -5.96
N ARG A 181 16.81 15.69 -5.93
CA ARG A 181 17.01 14.51 -5.08
C ARG A 181 18.30 13.77 -5.41
N ALA A 182 18.55 13.50 -6.70
CA ALA A 182 19.78 12.82 -7.10
C ALA A 182 21.03 13.66 -6.85
N ALA A 183 20.97 14.97 -7.11
CA ALA A 183 22.07 15.88 -6.80
C ALA A 183 22.42 15.85 -5.30
N GLN A 184 21.41 15.91 -4.42
CA GLN A 184 21.62 15.83 -2.97
C GLN A 184 22.14 14.47 -2.52
N LEU A 185 21.74 13.38 -3.17
CA LEU A 185 22.30 12.06 -2.90
C LEU A 185 23.79 12.02 -3.27
N MET A 186 24.16 12.54 -4.45
CA MET A 186 25.56 12.57 -4.92
C MET A 186 26.47 13.41 -4.03
N THR A 187 25.96 14.49 -3.43
CA THR A 187 26.73 15.32 -2.48
C THR A 187 26.73 14.77 -1.05
N GLY A 188 25.98 13.69 -0.77
CA GLY A 188 25.81 13.16 0.59
C GLY A 188 24.93 14.02 1.50
N ALA A 189 24.11 14.93 0.93
CA ALA A 189 23.14 15.71 1.71
C ALA A 189 21.93 14.85 2.12
N VAL A 190 21.65 13.78 1.40
CA VAL A 190 20.72 12.71 1.78
C VAL A 190 21.36 11.35 1.58
N ASP A 191 21.03 10.39 2.44
CA ASP A 191 21.60 9.03 2.39
C ASP A 191 20.80 8.07 1.48
N TRP A 192 19.53 8.39 1.22
CA TRP A 192 18.62 7.53 0.50
C TRP A 192 17.53 8.33 -0.22
N ILE A 193 17.24 7.92 -1.46
CA ILE A 193 16.13 8.46 -2.26
C ILE A 193 15.28 7.32 -2.79
N TRP A 194 13.99 7.61 -3.04
CA TRP A 194 13.02 6.66 -3.56
C TRP A 194 12.34 7.19 -4.81
N ARG A 195 11.73 6.28 -5.60
CA ARG A 195 11.06 6.57 -6.88
C ARG A 195 12.00 7.29 -7.84
N VAL A 196 13.18 6.71 -8.04
CA VAL A 196 14.17 7.17 -9.00
C VAL A 196 13.72 6.71 -10.39
N PRO A 197 13.54 7.62 -11.37
CA PRO A 197 13.27 7.25 -12.76
C PRO A 197 14.35 6.33 -13.33
N ALA A 198 13.98 5.46 -14.26
CA ALA A 198 14.89 4.43 -14.79
C ALA A 198 16.17 5.00 -15.41
N ASP A 199 16.08 6.11 -16.16
CA ASP A 199 17.25 6.77 -16.77
C ASP A 199 18.20 7.35 -15.72
N GLN A 200 17.64 7.99 -14.69
CA GLN A 200 18.40 8.53 -13.58
C GLN A 200 19.04 7.40 -12.76
N ALA A 201 18.32 6.30 -12.53
CA ALA A 201 18.84 5.11 -11.85
C ALA A 201 20.02 4.49 -12.62
N GLN A 202 19.96 4.45 -13.95
CA GLN A 202 21.07 3.97 -14.78
C GLN A 202 22.31 4.87 -14.66
N SER A 203 22.10 6.19 -14.61
CA SER A 203 23.20 7.15 -14.41
C SER A 203 23.82 7.03 -13.02
N LEU A 204 22.99 6.89 -11.97
CA LEU A 204 23.44 6.73 -10.59
C LEU A 204 24.20 5.42 -10.36
N LYS A 205 23.90 4.35 -11.10
CA LYS A 205 24.67 3.09 -11.04
C LYS A 205 26.15 3.27 -11.41
N ALA A 206 26.46 4.24 -12.26
CA ALA A 206 27.84 4.54 -12.65
C ALA A 206 28.58 5.43 -11.63
N THR A 207 27.88 5.94 -10.61
CA THR A 207 28.47 6.84 -9.60
C THR A 207 29.13 6.03 -8.49
N PRO A 208 30.41 6.26 -8.18
CA PRO A 208 31.07 5.60 -7.05
C PRO A 208 30.33 5.84 -5.73
N ASN A 209 30.36 4.85 -4.83
CA ASN A 209 29.72 4.88 -3.50
C ASN A 209 28.18 4.91 -3.48
N LEU A 210 27.51 4.84 -4.63
CA LEU A 210 26.07 4.67 -4.69
C LEU A 210 25.69 3.24 -5.04
N THR A 211 24.69 2.72 -4.34
CA THR A 211 24.06 1.44 -4.65
C THR A 211 22.65 1.71 -5.17
N VAL A 212 22.36 1.24 -6.37
CA VAL A 212 21.01 1.31 -6.94
C VAL A 212 20.34 -0.04 -6.77
N ALA A 213 19.39 -0.12 -5.84
CA ALA A 213 18.51 -1.25 -5.69
C ALA A 213 17.22 -1.01 -6.49
N GLY A 214 16.88 -1.98 -7.34
CA GLY A 214 15.61 -2.01 -8.08
C GLY A 214 15.12 -3.45 -8.15
N GLY A 215 13.81 -3.62 -8.24
CA GLY A 215 13.20 -4.93 -8.29
C GLY A 215 11.72 -4.85 -8.59
N GLU A 216 11.17 -6.00 -8.96
CA GLU A 216 9.74 -6.15 -9.15
C GLU A 216 8.99 -5.90 -7.83
N THR A 217 7.82 -5.28 -7.92
CA THR A 217 6.95 -5.05 -6.76
C THR A 217 5.58 -5.63 -7.07
N MET A 218 4.77 -5.88 -6.03
CA MET A 218 3.38 -6.33 -6.18
C MET A 218 2.43 -5.28 -6.79
N ARG A 219 2.97 -4.19 -7.34
CA ARG A 219 2.19 -3.11 -7.96
C ARG A 219 1.76 -3.50 -9.36
N ILE A 220 0.45 -3.50 -9.59
CA ILE A 220 -0.16 -3.76 -10.90
C ILE A 220 -0.70 -2.46 -11.46
N GLY A 221 -0.31 -2.12 -12.70
CA GLY A 221 -0.93 -1.05 -13.49
C GLY A 221 -2.02 -1.62 -14.38
N PHE A 222 -3.22 -1.01 -14.36
CA PHE A 222 -4.35 -1.45 -15.18
C PHE A 222 -5.23 -0.27 -15.57
N LEU A 223 -5.99 -0.47 -16.66
CA LEU A 223 -7.05 0.44 -17.09
C LEU A 223 -8.39 -0.11 -16.63
N THR A 224 -9.17 0.73 -15.96
CA THR A 224 -10.58 0.44 -15.66
C THR A 224 -11.46 0.95 -16.80
N MET A 225 -12.35 0.11 -17.31
CA MET A 225 -13.33 0.46 -18.33
C MET A 225 -14.73 0.35 -17.72
N ASP A 226 -15.57 1.36 -17.92
CA ASP A 226 -16.93 1.40 -17.36
C ASP A 226 -17.89 0.50 -18.16
N ASP A 227 -17.84 -0.80 -17.86
CA ASP A 227 -18.65 -1.84 -18.48
C ASP A 227 -20.13 -1.79 -18.06
N GLN A 228 -20.42 -1.16 -16.93
CA GLN A 228 -21.79 -0.97 -16.42
C GLN A 228 -22.47 0.29 -16.97
N GLY A 229 -21.71 1.22 -17.57
CA GLY A 229 -22.25 2.50 -18.08
C GLY A 229 -22.66 3.46 -16.96
N THR A 230 -21.98 3.38 -15.82
CA THR A 230 -22.24 4.25 -14.66
C THR A 230 -21.76 5.67 -14.86
N SER A 231 -20.77 5.88 -15.73
CA SER A 231 -20.25 7.19 -16.09
C SER A 231 -21.06 7.88 -17.19
N ALA A 232 -21.66 7.09 -18.10
CA ALA A 232 -22.49 7.59 -19.20
C ALA A 232 -23.53 6.54 -19.66
N PRO A 233 -24.79 6.94 -19.93
CA PRO A 233 -25.87 6.01 -20.32
C PRO A 233 -25.56 5.11 -21.53
N ASN A 234 -24.75 5.62 -22.48
CA ASN A 234 -24.38 4.95 -23.73
C ASN A 234 -22.86 4.69 -23.81
N SER A 235 -22.21 4.37 -22.68
CA SER A 235 -20.79 4.02 -22.66
C SER A 235 -20.47 2.92 -23.69
N PRO A 236 -19.55 3.16 -24.65
CA PRO A 236 -19.13 2.15 -25.63
C PRO A 236 -18.53 0.91 -24.96
N PHE A 237 -17.98 1.07 -23.75
CA PHE A 237 -17.37 -0.01 -22.98
C PHE A 237 -18.36 -1.05 -22.45
N ARG A 238 -19.68 -0.86 -22.59
CA ARG A 238 -20.67 -1.91 -22.29
C ARG A 238 -20.52 -3.11 -23.24
N ASP A 239 -20.13 -2.87 -24.49
CA ASP A 239 -19.83 -3.94 -25.46
C ASP A 239 -18.47 -4.58 -25.16
N VAL A 240 -18.45 -5.90 -24.95
CA VAL A 240 -17.23 -6.65 -24.67
C VAL A 240 -16.21 -6.54 -25.81
N ARG A 241 -16.66 -6.42 -27.07
CA ARG A 241 -15.80 -6.29 -28.24
C ARG A 241 -15.02 -4.99 -28.23
N VAL A 242 -15.62 -3.91 -27.71
CA VAL A 242 -14.91 -2.63 -27.51
C VAL A 242 -13.81 -2.78 -26.46
N ARG A 243 -14.10 -3.45 -25.33
CA ARG A 243 -13.08 -3.73 -24.30
C ARG A 243 -11.96 -4.63 -24.82
N GLN A 244 -12.29 -5.63 -25.64
CA GLN A 244 -11.32 -6.49 -26.31
C GLN A 244 -10.47 -5.71 -27.31
N ALA A 245 -11.07 -4.80 -28.08
CA ALA A 245 -10.35 -3.93 -29.00
C ALA A 245 -9.30 -3.07 -28.27
N VAL A 246 -9.66 -2.46 -27.14
CA VAL A 246 -8.69 -1.74 -26.29
C VAL A 246 -7.54 -2.64 -25.84
N ASN A 247 -7.84 -3.88 -25.45
CA ASN A 247 -6.82 -4.83 -25.03
C ASN A 247 -5.83 -5.20 -26.16
N TYR A 248 -6.29 -5.29 -27.41
CA TYR A 248 -5.45 -5.54 -28.59
C TYR A 248 -4.71 -4.28 -29.07
N ALA A 249 -5.29 -3.10 -28.85
CA ALA A 249 -4.71 -1.83 -29.30
C ALA A 249 -3.54 -1.36 -28.42
N VAL A 250 -3.49 -1.71 -27.13
CA VAL A 250 -2.45 -1.23 -26.20
C VAL A 250 -1.21 -2.13 -26.21
N ASN A 251 -0.04 -1.57 -26.54
CA ASN A 251 1.22 -2.30 -26.56
C ASN A 251 1.84 -2.41 -25.15
N ARG A 252 1.38 -3.40 -24.37
CA ARG A 252 1.88 -3.67 -23.02
C ARG A 252 3.37 -3.96 -22.96
N ALA A 253 3.93 -4.62 -23.98
CA ALA A 253 5.34 -4.96 -24.02
C ALA A 253 6.21 -3.70 -24.18
N ALA A 254 5.82 -2.77 -25.06
CA ALA A 254 6.49 -1.47 -25.19
C ALA A 254 6.36 -0.64 -23.91
N LEU A 255 5.16 -0.57 -23.31
CA LEU A 255 4.98 0.12 -22.02
C LEU A 255 5.92 -0.42 -20.94
N ALA A 256 6.02 -1.75 -20.80
CA ALA A 256 6.90 -2.39 -19.83
C ALA A 256 8.40 -2.15 -20.15
N ASN A 257 8.82 -2.35 -21.41
CA ASN A 257 10.23 -2.30 -21.79
C ASN A 257 10.79 -0.88 -21.91
N ASP A 258 9.97 0.08 -22.34
CA ASP A 258 10.46 1.40 -22.76
C ASP A 258 10.10 2.49 -21.73
N LEU A 259 8.95 2.38 -21.05
CA LEU A 259 8.50 3.38 -20.07
C LEU A 259 8.72 2.95 -18.62
N VAL A 260 8.18 1.78 -18.23
CA VAL A 260 8.24 1.34 -16.82
C VAL A 260 9.65 0.87 -16.45
N ARG A 261 10.24 -0.01 -17.27
CA ARG A 261 11.61 -0.53 -17.13
C ARG A 261 11.84 -1.19 -15.76
N GLY A 262 13.10 -1.38 -15.37
CA GLY A 262 13.46 -1.82 -14.01
C GLY A 262 12.98 -3.23 -13.64
N GLY A 263 12.76 -4.12 -14.61
CA GLY A 263 12.26 -5.48 -14.38
C GLY A 263 10.74 -5.61 -14.44
N SER A 264 10.02 -4.57 -14.87
CA SER A 264 8.59 -4.67 -15.15
C SER A 264 8.30 -5.66 -16.28
N GLN A 265 7.18 -6.35 -16.20
CA GLN A 265 6.72 -7.29 -17.21
C GLN A 265 5.22 -7.08 -17.51
N PRO A 266 4.75 -7.42 -18.73
CA PRO A 266 3.34 -7.48 -19.01
C PRO A 266 2.62 -8.47 -18.09
N ILE A 267 1.54 -8.03 -17.45
CA ILE A 267 0.69 -8.86 -16.59
C ILE A 267 -0.64 -9.11 -17.31
N TYR A 268 -1.13 -10.35 -17.25
CA TYR A 268 -2.36 -10.80 -17.92
C TYR A 268 -3.44 -11.28 -16.95
N ALA A 269 -3.11 -11.43 -15.66
CA ALA A 269 -4.03 -11.73 -14.59
C ALA A 269 -4.16 -10.53 -13.64
N PRO A 270 -5.28 -10.33 -12.94
CA PRO A 270 -5.44 -9.23 -11.97
C PRO A 270 -4.72 -9.53 -10.64
N CYS A 271 -3.56 -10.18 -10.69
CA CYS A 271 -2.75 -10.53 -9.52
C CYS A 271 -1.26 -10.57 -9.88
N PHE A 272 -0.42 -10.40 -8.88
CA PHE A 272 1.02 -10.52 -8.95
C PHE A 272 1.43 -11.97 -8.70
N HIS A 273 2.39 -12.50 -9.45
CA HIS A 273 2.69 -13.95 -9.48
C HIS A 273 3.12 -14.56 -8.15
N THR A 274 3.65 -13.76 -7.21
CA THR A 274 3.98 -14.25 -5.86
C THR A 274 2.82 -14.14 -4.86
N GLN A 275 1.68 -13.59 -5.26
CA GLN A 275 0.50 -13.54 -4.39
C GLN A 275 -0.09 -14.93 -4.22
N PHE A 276 -0.49 -15.23 -2.98
CA PHE A 276 -1.26 -16.43 -2.68
C PHE A 276 -2.50 -16.53 -3.59
N GLY A 277 -2.66 -17.70 -4.23
CA GLY A 277 -3.79 -17.96 -5.12
C GLY A 277 -3.69 -17.32 -6.51
N CYS A 278 -2.59 -16.65 -6.86
CA CYS A 278 -2.41 -16.12 -8.20
C CYS A 278 -2.07 -17.24 -9.20
N ASP A 279 -3.00 -17.54 -10.11
CA ASP A 279 -2.76 -18.42 -11.25
C ASP A 279 -2.89 -17.62 -12.57
N ALA A 280 -1.75 -17.22 -13.11
CA ALA A 280 -1.67 -16.53 -14.38
C ALA A 280 -1.58 -17.49 -15.60
N SER A 281 -1.52 -18.81 -15.38
CA SER A 281 -1.40 -19.79 -16.47
C SER A 281 -2.69 -19.91 -17.28
N VAL A 282 -3.83 -19.69 -16.63
CA VAL A 282 -5.18 -19.73 -17.22
C VAL A 282 -5.65 -18.38 -17.77
N ALA A 283 -4.84 -17.33 -17.62
CA ALA A 283 -5.22 -15.99 -18.02
C ALA A 283 -5.33 -15.85 -19.55
N LEU A 284 -6.43 -15.26 -20.01
CA LEU A 284 -6.58 -14.89 -21.41
C LEU A 284 -5.55 -13.80 -21.77
N ARG A 285 -4.79 -14.05 -22.84
CA ARG A 285 -3.72 -13.14 -23.28
C ARG A 285 -4.13 -12.41 -24.54
N TYR A 286 -4.26 -11.09 -24.43
CA TYR A 286 -4.41 -10.20 -25.58
C TYR A 286 -3.02 -9.73 -26.01
N GLY A 287 -2.61 -10.12 -27.22
CA GLY A 287 -1.42 -9.58 -27.88
C GLY A 287 -1.63 -8.14 -28.34
N TYR A 288 -0.57 -7.51 -28.84
CA TYR A 288 -0.69 -6.22 -29.51
C TYR A 288 -1.03 -6.44 -30.99
N ASP A 289 -2.28 -6.16 -31.36
CA ASP A 289 -2.81 -6.28 -32.72
C ASP A 289 -3.83 -5.17 -33.03
N PRO A 290 -3.37 -3.98 -33.45
CA PRO A 290 -4.25 -2.88 -33.83
C PRO A 290 -5.20 -3.19 -34.99
N ALA A 291 -4.84 -4.14 -35.87
CA ALA A 291 -5.72 -4.54 -36.97
C ALA A 291 -6.93 -5.30 -36.43
N LYS A 292 -6.71 -6.24 -35.50
CA LYS A 292 -7.80 -6.93 -34.81
C LYS A 292 -8.66 -6.00 -33.98
N ALA A 293 -8.05 -4.99 -33.33
CA ALA A 293 -8.78 -3.97 -32.59
C ALA A 293 -9.77 -3.21 -33.50
N ARG A 294 -9.34 -2.76 -34.68
CA ARG A 294 -10.22 -2.07 -35.65
C ARG A 294 -11.34 -2.97 -36.19
N GLU A 295 -11.05 -4.24 -36.43
CA GLU A 295 -12.07 -5.23 -36.82
C GLU A 295 -13.17 -5.34 -35.75
N LEU A 296 -12.77 -5.52 -34.48
CA LEU A 296 -13.70 -5.61 -33.35
C LEU A 296 -14.52 -4.33 -33.15
N LEU A 297 -13.91 -3.15 -33.32
CA LEU A 297 -14.63 -1.88 -33.26
C LEU A 297 -15.68 -1.75 -34.37
N LYS A 298 -15.33 -2.15 -35.60
CA LYS A 298 -16.28 -2.17 -36.73
C LYS A 298 -17.46 -3.11 -36.45
N GLU A 299 -17.18 -4.32 -35.96
CA GLU A 299 -18.23 -5.28 -35.58
C GLU A 299 -19.11 -4.76 -34.44
N ALA A 300 -18.54 -3.96 -33.54
CA ALA A 300 -19.26 -3.30 -32.43
C ALA A 300 -20.04 -2.05 -32.84
N GLY A 301 -20.02 -1.66 -34.13
CA GLY A 301 -20.74 -0.49 -34.63
C GLY A 301 -19.96 0.83 -34.54
N TYR A 302 -18.65 0.78 -34.28
CA TYR A 302 -17.76 1.93 -34.21
C TYR A 302 -16.69 1.88 -35.33
N PRO A 303 -17.06 1.85 -36.62
CA PRO A 303 -16.10 1.73 -37.72
C PRO A 303 -15.12 2.92 -37.81
N ASN A 304 -15.50 4.06 -37.24
CA ASN A 304 -14.70 5.29 -37.19
C ASN A 304 -14.23 5.62 -35.76
N GLY A 305 -14.31 4.66 -34.83
CA GLY A 305 -14.00 4.90 -33.41
C GLY A 305 -15.06 5.72 -32.66
N PHE A 306 -14.66 6.25 -31.51
CA PHE A 306 -15.46 7.13 -30.64
C PHE A 306 -14.53 7.95 -29.73
N GLU A 307 -15.07 9.00 -29.12
CA GLU A 307 -14.35 9.80 -28.13
C GLU A 307 -14.66 9.33 -26.71
N THR A 308 -13.65 9.37 -25.84
CA THR A 308 -13.80 9.04 -24.42
C THR A 308 -12.68 9.67 -23.60
N ASP A 309 -12.95 9.88 -22.31
CA ASP A 309 -11.97 10.42 -21.37
C ASP A 309 -11.08 9.31 -20.81
N LEU A 310 -9.77 9.58 -20.73
CA LEU A 310 -8.81 8.75 -20.01
C LEU A 310 -8.29 9.51 -18.79
N TYR A 311 -8.63 9.02 -17.60
CA TYR A 311 -8.20 9.60 -16.33
C TYR A 311 -6.91 8.95 -15.83
N ALA A 312 -5.90 9.77 -15.52
CA ALA A 312 -4.64 9.32 -14.94
C ALA A 312 -4.24 10.23 -13.77
N TYR A 313 -3.68 9.64 -12.70
CA TYR A 313 -3.36 10.37 -11.47
C TYR A 313 -1.86 10.66 -11.27
N ARG A 314 -0.96 9.76 -11.69
CA ARG A 314 0.48 9.85 -11.38
C ARG A 314 1.39 9.75 -12.58
N GLU A 315 1.06 8.91 -13.56
CA GLU A 315 1.95 8.55 -14.66
C GLU A 315 1.41 9.08 -16.00
N ARG A 316 1.59 10.40 -16.22
CA ARG A 316 1.10 11.11 -17.41
C ARG A 316 1.67 10.54 -18.71
N ASP A 317 2.96 10.23 -18.70
CA ASP A 317 3.69 9.61 -19.81
C ASP A 317 3.08 8.26 -20.21
N TYR A 318 2.65 7.45 -19.24
CA TYR A 318 2.01 6.15 -19.53
C TYR A 318 0.64 6.37 -20.18
N ALA A 319 -0.12 7.35 -19.70
CA ALA A 319 -1.40 7.74 -20.28
C ALA A 319 -1.25 8.25 -21.72
N GLU A 320 -0.26 9.10 -21.99
CA GLU A 320 0.00 9.63 -23.34
C GLU A 320 0.41 8.51 -24.31
N ALA A 321 1.23 7.55 -23.88
CA ALA A 321 1.58 6.40 -24.70
C ALA A 321 0.35 5.52 -25.02
N ILE A 322 -0.50 5.26 -24.03
CA ILE A 322 -1.77 4.53 -24.21
C ILE A 322 -2.69 5.28 -25.19
N ILE A 323 -2.81 6.61 -25.07
CA ILE A 323 -3.59 7.43 -26.02
C ILE A 323 -3.00 7.34 -27.43
N GLY A 324 -1.67 7.35 -27.56
CA GLY A 324 -0.98 7.19 -28.84
C GLY A 324 -1.28 5.85 -29.51
N ASP A 325 -1.39 4.78 -28.72
CA ASP A 325 -1.79 3.46 -29.20
C ASP A 325 -3.27 3.39 -29.58
N LEU A 326 -4.17 3.96 -28.77
CA LEU A 326 -5.63 3.96 -29.01
C LEU A 326 -6.07 4.81 -30.20
N ARG A 327 -5.23 5.75 -30.67
CA ARG A 327 -5.51 6.60 -31.85
C ARG A 327 -5.21 5.93 -33.20
N LYS A 328 -4.55 4.77 -33.21
CA LYS A 328 -4.17 4.02 -34.43
C LYS A 328 -5.26 3.06 -34.89
#